data_AF-X1VAE7-F1
#
_entry.id   AF-X1VAE7-F1
#
_cell.length_a   1.000
_cell.length_b   1.000
_cell.length_c   1.000
_cell.angle_alpha   90.00
_cell.angle_beta   90.00
_cell.angle_gamma   90.00
#
_symmetry.space_group_name_H-M   'P 1'
#
loop_
_entity.id
_entity.type
_entity.pdbx_description
1 polymer ?
#
loop_
_entity_poly.entity_id
_entity_poly.type
_entity_poly.pdbx_seq_one_letter_code
_entity_poly.pdbx_strand_id
1 'polypeptide(L)'
;SEVLFEKASRLPRVEFGKPKSIIAKDTVSSMQAGIMFGYAGLVDGIVDRFKAETKSNPHVVATGGMARIIASETKNIDVVDEMLTLEGLRIIYLRNR
;
A
#
# COMPACT_ATOMS: atom_id res chain seq x y z
N SER A 1 -8.84 -5.72 -6.76
CA SER A 1 -9.56 -6.98 -7.06
C SER A 1 -10.75 -6.75 -8.00
N GLU A 2 -11.46 -5.62 -7.88
CA GLU A 2 -12.61 -5.24 -8.74
C GLU A 2 -12.37 -5.51 -10.24
N VAL A 3 -11.30 -4.95 -10.82
CA VAL A 3 -11.00 -5.09 -12.26
C VAL A 3 -10.81 -6.55 -12.67
N LEU A 4 -10.15 -7.37 -11.84
CA LEU A 4 -9.96 -8.79 -12.14
C LEU A 4 -11.28 -9.55 -12.10
N PHE A 5 -12.16 -9.22 -11.16
CA PHE A 5 -13.52 -9.78 -11.09
C PHE A 5 -14.36 -9.38 -12.31
N GLU A 6 -14.34 -8.11 -12.70
CA GLU A 6 -15.14 -7.59 -13.82
C GLU A 6 -14.66 -8.07 -15.20
N LYS A 7 -13.34 -8.27 -15.36
CA LYS A 7 -12.72 -8.53 -16.68
C LYS A 7 -12.36 -9.99 -16.91
N ALA A 8 -12.47 -10.87 -15.91
CA ALA A 8 -12.17 -12.28 -16.06
C ALA A 8 -13.37 -13.17 -15.67
N SER A 9 -13.75 -14.07 -16.56
CA SER A 9 -15.01 -14.84 -16.48
C SER A 9 -15.16 -15.76 -15.25
N ARG A 10 -14.07 -16.13 -14.58
CA ARG A 10 -14.09 -17.09 -13.45
C ARG A 10 -13.38 -16.60 -12.18
N LEU A 11 -12.92 -15.35 -12.16
CA LEU A 11 -12.26 -14.84 -10.95
C LEU A 11 -13.32 -14.36 -9.96
N PRO A 12 -13.30 -14.81 -8.70
CA PRO A 12 -14.24 -14.34 -7.69
C PRO A 12 -13.90 -12.92 -7.24
N ARG A 13 -14.89 -12.24 -6.67
CA ARG A 13 -14.63 -10.99 -5.94
C ARG A 13 -13.85 -11.35 -4.67
N VAL A 14 -12.77 -10.62 -4.41
CA VAL A 14 -11.86 -10.89 -3.30
C VAL A 14 -11.71 -9.65 -2.44
N GLU A 15 -11.94 -9.81 -1.15
CA GLU A 15 -11.60 -8.82 -0.14
C GLU A 15 -10.08 -8.81 0.09
N PHE A 16 -9.59 -7.64 0.50
CA PHE A 16 -8.20 -7.48 0.87
C PHE A 16 -7.95 -8.22 2.18
N GLY A 17 -7.01 -9.17 2.15
CA GLY A 17 -6.64 -9.97 3.31
C GLY A 17 -5.19 -10.40 3.20
N LYS A 18 -4.54 -10.62 4.34
CA LYS A 18 -3.15 -11.09 4.38
C LYS A 18 -3.11 -12.58 3.99
N PRO A 19 -2.48 -12.94 2.86
CA PRO A 19 -2.35 -14.33 2.45
C PRO A 19 -1.32 -15.05 3.32
N LYS A 20 -1.51 -16.36 3.52
CA LYS A 20 -0.59 -17.18 4.31
C LYS A 20 0.75 -17.46 3.62
N SER A 21 0.78 -17.37 2.29
CA SER A 21 1.93 -17.68 1.44
C SER A 21 1.85 -16.89 0.14
N ILE A 22 2.99 -16.50 -0.41
CA ILE A 22 3.09 -15.91 -1.76
C ILE A 22 2.79 -16.94 -2.86
N ILE A 23 3.23 -18.19 -2.68
CA ILE A 23 2.88 -19.30 -3.57
C ILE A 23 1.62 -19.96 -2.99
N ALA A 24 0.46 -19.51 -3.46
CA ALA A 24 -0.84 -20.02 -3.06
C ALA A 24 -1.29 -21.20 -3.94
N LYS A 25 -2.28 -21.96 -3.45
CA LYS A 25 -2.80 -23.18 -4.10
C LYS A 25 -4.28 -23.07 -4.51
N ASP A 26 -4.88 -21.92 -4.29
CA ASP A 26 -6.26 -21.62 -4.67
C ASP A 26 -6.35 -20.20 -5.26
N THR A 27 -7.36 -19.97 -6.08
CA THR A 27 -7.53 -18.72 -6.84
C THR A 27 -7.63 -17.49 -5.93
N VAL A 28 -8.38 -17.59 -4.83
CA VAL A 28 -8.63 -16.48 -3.90
C VAL A 28 -7.33 -16.03 -3.25
N SER A 29 -6.61 -16.98 -2.63
CA SER A 29 -5.32 -16.71 -1.98
C SER A 29 -4.27 -16.25 -2.98
N SER A 30 -4.29 -16.77 -4.22
CA SER A 30 -3.34 -16.35 -5.28
C SER A 30 -3.58 -14.91 -5.71
N MET A 31 -4.84 -14.49 -5.84
CA MET A 31 -5.19 -13.10 -6.11
C MET A 31 -4.80 -12.18 -4.96
N GLN A 32 -5.06 -12.59 -3.70
CA GLN A 32 -4.66 -11.81 -2.52
C GLN A 32 -3.13 -11.66 -2.43
N ALA A 33 -2.37 -12.73 -2.67
CA ALA A 33 -0.92 -12.70 -2.76
C ALA A 33 -0.41 -11.76 -3.85
N GLY A 34 -0.91 -11.90 -5.07
CA GLY A 34 -0.50 -11.03 -6.18
C GLY A 34 -0.77 -9.56 -5.90
N ILE A 35 -1.93 -9.24 -5.33
CA ILE A 35 -2.28 -7.86 -4.98
C ILE A 35 -1.37 -7.34 -3.85
N MET A 36 -1.30 -8.05 -2.71
CA MET A 36 -0.58 -7.56 -1.53
C MET A 36 0.92 -7.40 -1.79
N PHE A 37 1.58 -8.46 -2.26
CA PHE A 37 3.02 -8.43 -2.51
C PHE A 37 3.37 -7.61 -3.76
N GLY A 38 2.47 -7.54 -4.75
CA GLY A 38 2.64 -6.68 -5.91
C GLY A 38 2.65 -5.19 -5.54
N TYR A 39 1.71 -4.74 -4.70
CA TYR A 39 1.70 -3.37 -4.21
C TYR A 39 2.88 -3.08 -3.28
N ALA A 40 3.24 -3.99 -2.38
CA ALA A 40 4.40 -3.80 -1.51
C ALA A 40 5.70 -3.66 -2.34
N GLY A 41 5.91 -4.52 -3.34
CA GLY A 41 7.04 -4.42 -4.25
C GLY A 41 7.02 -3.16 -5.12
N LEU A 42 5.85 -2.69 -5.53
CA LEU A 42 5.70 -1.41 -6.24
C LEU A 42 6.10 -0.23 -5.35
N VAL A 43 5.65 -0.20 -4.10
CA VAL A 43 6.01 0.85 -3.13
C VAL A 43 7.52 0.87 -2.91
N ASP A 44 8.10 -0.28 -2.54
CA ASP A 44 9.55 -0.37 -2.30
C ASP A 44 10.35 0.03 -3.53
N GLY A 45 9.97 -0.48 -4.70
CA GLY A 45 10.65 -0.16 -5.95
C GLY A 45 10.61 1.32 -6.30
N ILE A 46 9.49 2.01 -6.07
CA ILE A 46 9.38 3.45 -6.34
C ILE A 46 10.20 4.25 -5.33
N VAL A 47 10.11 3.91 -4.04
CA VAL A 47 10.85 4.63 -2.98
C VAL A 47 12.36 4.47 -3.14
N ASP A 48 12.84 3.26 -3.47
CA ASP A 48 14.27 3.02 -3.76
C ASP A 48 14.78 3.89 -4.92
N ARG A 49 13.96 4.05 -5.97
CA ARG A 49 14.29 4.92 -7.10
C ARG A 49 14.36 6.39 -6.68
N PHE A 50 13.43 6.87 -5.86
CA PHE A 50 13.50 8.23 -5.32
C PHE A 50 14.74 8.46 -4.44
N LYS A 51 15.07 7.51 -3.57
CA LYS A 51 16.29 7.56 -2.74
C LYS A 51 17.55 7.64 -3.60
N ALA A 52 17.62 6.82 -4.65
CA ALA A 52 18.73 6.83 -5.59
C ALA A 52 18.84 8.14 -6.39
N GLU A 53 17.72 8.67 -6.89
CA GLU A 53 17.68 9.91 -7.69
C GLU A 53 18.04 11.15 -6.87
N THR A 54 17.48 11.27 -5.66
CA THR A 54 17.73 12.41 -4.77
C THR A 54 19.07 12.31 -4.03
N LYS A 55 19.72 11.14 -4.05
CA LYS A 55 20.93 10.83 -3.25
C LYS A 55 20.73 11.13 -1.76
N SER A 56 19.53 10.86 -1.26
CA SER A 56 19.12 11.14 0.11
C SER A 56 18.28 10.00 0.68
N ASN A 57 18.09 9.99 2.00
CA ASN A 57 17.18 9.06 2.66
C ASN A 57 16.00 9.85 3.26
N PRO A 58 15.00 10.24 2.44
CA PRO A 58 13.82 10.93 2.93
C PRO A 58 13.05 10.04 3.89
N HIS A 59 12.40 10.67 4.86
CA HIS A 59 11.48 10.00 5.76
C HIS A 59 10.19 9.63 5.02
N VAL A 60 9.81 8.35 5.08
CA VAL A 60 8.71 7.80 4.28
C VAL A 60 7.50 7.56 5.17
N VAL A 61 6.47 8.38 4.95
CA VAL A 61 5.20 8.33 5.68
C VAL A 61 4.13 7.69 4.80
N ALA A 62 3.44 6.68 5.33
CA ALA A 62 2.26 6.09 4.70
C ALA A 62 0.97 6.53 5.40
N THR A 63 -0.09 6.77 4.65
CA THR A 63 -1.41 7.15 5.17
C THR A 63 -2.54 6.50 4.35
N GLY A 64 -3.77 6.57 4.85
CA GLY A 64 -4.95 5.98 4.22
C GLY A 64 -5.26 4.55 4.66
N GLY A 65 -6.46 4.06 4.31
CA GLY A 65 -7.03 2.84 4.91
C GLY A 65 -6.23 1.55 4.70
N MET A 66 -5.47 1.45 3.60
CA MET A 66 -4.66 0.25 3.30
C MET A 66 -3.20 0.36 3.78
N ALA A 67 -2.80 1.52 4.34
CA ALA A 67 -1.40 1.80 4.66
C ALA A 67 -0.82 0.77 5.62
N ARG A 68 -1.55 0.41 6.69
CA ARG A 68 -1.05 -0.54 7.70
C ARG A 68 -0.82 -1.94 7.14
N ILE A 69 -1.67 -2.39 6.21
CA ILE A 69 -1.55 -3.72 5.60
C ILE A 69 -0.33 -3.75 4.67
N ILE A 70 -0.20 -2.75 3.80
CA ILE A 70 0.92 -2.67 2.86
C ILE A 70 2.25 -2.44 3.60
N ALA A 71 2.26 -1.54 4.60
CA ALA A 71 3.44 -1.26 5.41
C ALA A 71 4.03 -2.50 6.07
N SER A 72 3.19 -3.49 6.43
CA SER A 72 3.64 -4.75 7.03
C SER A 72 4.46 -5.64 6.08
N GLU A 73 4.44 -5.37 4.77
CA GLU A 73 5.18 -6.14 3.74
C GLU A 73 6.16 -5.27 2.94
N THR A 74 6.29 -3.98 3.25
CA THR A 74 7.27 -3.07 2.64
C THR A 74 8.48 -2.88 3.52
N LYS A 75 9.63 -2.59 2.93
CA LYS A 75 10.87 -2.28 3.66
C LYS A 75 11.10 -0.79 3.87
N ASN A 76 10.49 0.04 3.02
CA ASN A 76 10.84 1.45 2.93
C ASN A 76 9.91 2.40 3.70
N ILE A 77 8.80 1.94 4.28
CA ILE A 77 7.89 2.79 5.07
C ILE A 77 8.43 2.90 6.50
N ASP A 78 8.67 4.13 6.96
CA ASP A 78 9.17 4.39 8.32
C ASP A 78 8.03 4.52 9.33
N VAL A 79 6.91 5.13 8.93
CA VAL A 79 5.77 5.37 9.82
C VAL A 79 4.44 5.34 9.06
N VAL A 80 3.40 4.85 9.73
CA VAL A 80 2.01 4.94 9.27
C VAL A 80 1.30 6.01 10.09
N ASP A 81 0.82 7.07 9.43
CA ASP A 81 0.04 8.14 10.05
C ASP A 81 -1.37 8.18 9.43
N GLU A 82 -2.36 7.74 10.20
CA GLU A 82 -3.77 7.70 9.77
C GLU A 82 -4.44 9.08 9.80
N MET A 83 -3.86 10.05 10.50
CA MET A 83 -4.43 11.38 10.72
C MET A 83 -3.80 12.45 9.84
N LEU A 84 -2.83 12.10 8.99
CA LEU A 84 -2.02 13.03 8.21
C LEU A 84 -2.83 14.10 7.48
N THR A 85 -3.94 13.71 6.81
CA THR A 85 -4.83 14.66 6.12
C THR A 85 -5.53 15.61 7.09
N LEU A 86 -6.03 15.10 8.22
CA LEU A 86 -6.74 15.90 9.21
C LEU A 86 -5.80 16.86 9.93
N GLU A 87 -4.56 16.44 10.19
CA GLU A 87 -3.53 17.31 10.73
C GLU A 87 -3.18 18.44 9.74
N GLY A 88 -3.11 18.13 8.44
CA GLY A 88 -2.97 19.14 7.39
C GLY A 88 -4.10 20.18 7.42
N LEU A 89 -5.36 19.74 7.53
CA LEU A 89 -6.52 20.63 7.65
C LEU A 89 -6.46 21.50 8.92
N ARG A 90 -6.04 20.92 10.05
CA ARG A 90 -5.85 21.64 11.32
C ARG A 90 -4.81 22.75 11.17
N ILE A 91 -3.67 22.46 10.54
CA ILE A 91 -2.59 23.44 10.29
C ILE A 91 -3.09 24.57 9.39
N ILE A 92 -3.81 24.25 8.31
CA ILE A 92 -4.39 25.26 7.40
C ILE A 92 -5.34 26.18 8.16
N TYR A 93 -6.25 25.62 8.98
CA TYR A 93 -7.17 26.41 9.79
C TYR A 93 -6.43 27.38 10.73
N LEU A 94 -5.43 26.89 11.47
CA LEU A 94 -4.68 27.72 12.42
C LEU A 94 -3.85 28.83 11.75
N ARG A 95 -3.40 28.64 10.51
CA ARG A 95 -2.66 29.67 9.74
C ARG A 95 -3.54 30.81 9.22
N ASN A 96 -4.85 30.58 9.08
CA ASN A 96 -5.80 31.55 8.54
C ASN A 96 -6.70 32.16 9.63
N ARG A 97 -6.32 32.02 10.90
CA ARG A 97 -6.96 32.72 12.02
C ARG A 97 -6.31 34.06 12.29
#